data_AF-A0A4Y2RL22-F1
#
_entry.id   AF-A0A4Y2RL22-F1
#
_cell.length_a   1.000
_cell.length_b   1.000
_cell.length_c   1.000
_cell.angle_alpha   90.00
_cell.angle_beta   90.00
_cell.angle_gamma   90.00
#
_symmetry.space_group_name_H-M   'P 1'
#
loop_
_entity.id
_entity.type
_entity.pdbx_description
1 polymer ?
#
loop_
_entity_poly.entity_id
_entity_poly.type
_entity_poly.pdbx_seq_one_letter_code
_entity_poly.pdbx_strand_id
1 'polypeptide(L)'
;MAKKCHSNVRCVICLKRYYAILCPELINTSKNAFPKQDKKEENTSTLFTIPSSPKTIYLKTLVARLKNGRRSQYVRALLDDGSHRSYIEKDLARELRLLPSGKETLSQGLFEGNQTPEAEHYRYTSSVERIDGKFSCQMSVLDQSKICTTLPRVRDKHLLAELENHGIVLTHIGAETPPIRLLLGADVLGRILSVRIEVLKSGISAIETSLGWSILGSEKKKTVVNMVTLCLQNFEIPKIWELENVSIVDPTERKATKLLENEALAHFQETVKKVDNRYEVALPWLAGHPPVHDMYDVAESRLRSITKRLLKENIFEAYNDVLRQWQRDEQIPPLLLRLRTGAIGVIADIKQAFLQLNIRPEDRDFLRMLWWNVKDRSKLEFFRHCRVVFGVTSSPFLLNACIRHHLSSTEYQLESLQTTVEKLKRGFYVDNLTTSVESQEELEQFKTQTVEIMNAASFELRCWAHTGVRYQESQNVLGIKWDPETDELYCVSPQVDIGFGEIVSKRKLLSIFNSIYDPICFTSPATLLPTLLVMLTVCTLIRTSILYKLIHMRKDNCRL
;
A
#
# COMPACT_ATOMS: atom_id res chain seq x y z
N MET A 1 13.68 8.90 -32.26
CA MET A 1 13.57 10.20 -31.56
C MET A 1 14.93 10.82 -31.22
N ALA A 2 15.93 10.06 -30.74
CA ALA A 2 17.27 10.57 -30.41
C ALA A 2 17.98 11.41 -31.50
N LYS A 3 17.92 10.98 -32.77
CA LYS A 3 18.60 11.66 -33.90
C LYS A 3 18.05 13.05 -34.25
N LYS A 4 16.86 13.42 -33.75
CA LYS A 4 16.21 14.72 -34.01
C LYS A 4 16.17 15.62 -32.77
N CYS A 5 16.90 15.25 -31.71
CA CYS A 5 16.94 16.02 -30.47
C CYS A 5 18.04 17.10 -30.57
N HIS A 6 17.65 18.37 -30.51
CA HIS A 6 18.58 19.51 -30.55
C HIS A 6 19.09 19.94 -29.16
N SER A 7 19.08 19.02 -28.19
CA SER A 7 19.50 19.32 -26.81
C SER A 7 21.02 19.46 -26.69
N ASN A 8 21.47 20.44 -25.90
CA ASN A 8 22.89 20.62 -25.54
C ASN A 8 23.36 19.67 -24.42
N VAL A 9 22.44 18.91 -23.81
CA VAL A 9 22.72 17.94 -22.75
C VAL A 9 23.30 16.66 -23.37
N ARG A 10 24.40 16.15 -22.79
CA ARG A 10 25.00 14.87 -23.20
C ARG A 10 24.37 13.71 -22.42
N CYS A 11 23.96 12.67 -23.14
CA CYS A 11 23.49 11.42 -22.57
C CYS A 11 24.58 10.81 -21.67
N VAL A 12 24.27 10.51 -20.41
CA VAL A 12 25.25 9.94 -19.47
C VAL A 12 25.66 8.49 -19.78
N ILE A 13 24.91 7.81 -20.65
CA ILE A 13 25.12 6.39 -20.99
C ILE A 13 26.07 6.24 -22.18
N CYS A 14 25.81 6.97 -23.26
CA CYS A 14 26.59 6.85 -24.50
C CYS A 14 27.30 8.16 -24.91
N LEU A 15 27.23 9.19 -24.07
CA LEU A 15 27.89 10.51 -24.21
C LEU A 15 27.51 11.34 -25.46
N LYS A 16 26.44 10.96 -26.17
CA LYS A 16 25.91 11.68 -27.35
C LYS A 16 24.89 12.75 -26.97
N ARG A 17 24.67 13.74 -27.84
CA ARG A 17 23.79 14.91 -27.59
C ARG A 17 22.31 14.55 -27.73
N TYR A 18 21.71 14.17 -26.61
CA TYR A 18 20.27 13.97 -26.41
C TYR A 18 20.04 13.58 -24.94
N TYR A 19 18.80 13.73 -24.45
CA TYR A 19 18.41 13.29 -23.11
C TYR A 19 18.53 11.77 -22.96
N ALA A 20 19.03 11.28 -21.81
CA ALA A 20 19.33 9.87 -21.57
C ALA A 20 18.12 8.92 -21.78
N ILE A 21 16.90 9.40 -21.58
CA ILE A 21 15.66 8.65 -21.84
C ILE A 21 15.46 8.28 -23.32
N LEU A 22 16.12 9.00 -24.24
CA LEU A 22 16.11 8.72 -25.66
C LEU A 22 17.26 7.80 -26.09
N CYS A 23 18.07 7.30 -25.15
CA CYS A 23 19.24 6.49 -25.44
C CYS A 23 18.85 5.09 -25.96
N PRO A 24 19.29 4.69 -27.17
CA PRO A 24 18.98 3.37 -27.72
C PRO A 24 19.53 2.21 -26.87
N GLU A 25 20.62 2.44 -26.14
CA GLU A 25 21.26 1.43 -25.28
C GLU A 25 20.49 1.16 -23.99
N LEU A 26 19.62 2.09 -23.57
CA LEU A 26 18.70 1.91 -22.44
C LEU A 26 17.59 0.88 -22.75
N ILE A 27 17.25 0.71 -24.03
CA ILE A 27 16.14 -0.16 -24.46
C ILE A 27 16.60 -1.63 -24.57
N ASN A 28 17.87 -1.85 -24.93
CA ASN A 28 18.40 -3.20 -25.18
C ASN A 28 18.76 -4.00 -23.91
N THR A 29 18.87 -3.36 -22.74
CA THR A 29 19.21 -4.04 -21.48
C THR A 29 18.03 -4.75 -20.81
N SER A 30 16.79 -4.54 -21.29
CA SER A 30 15.58 -5.17 -20.73
C SER A 30 15.28 -6.59 -21.26
N LYS A 31 16.09 -7.13 -22.18
CA LYS A 31 15.76 -8.38 -22.91
C LYS A 31 16.49 -9.65 -22.50
N ASN A 32 17.38 -9.63 -21.50
CA ASN A 32 18.13 -10.84 -21.13
C ASN A 32 17.91 -11.29 -19.69
N ALA A 33 17.58 -12.59 -19.58
CA ALA A 33 17.67 -13.51 -18.45
C ALA A 33 16.44 -13.69 -17.53
N PHE A 34 15.59 -14.66 -17.89
CA PHE A 34 15.15 -15.71 -16.96
C PHE A 34 15.40 -17.08 -17.60
N PRO A 35 16.06 -18.03 -16.93
CA PRO A 35 16.24 -19.39 -17.44
C PRO A 35 14.94 -20.19 -17.34
N LYS A 36 14.60 -20.94 -18.40
CA LYS A 36 13.51 -21.91 -18.43
C LYS A 36 13.91 -23.14 -17.60
N GLN A 37 13.12 -23.49 -16.59
CA GLN A 37 13.16 -24.82 -15.98
C GLN A 37 12.05 -25.68 -16.60
N ASP A 38 12.43 -26.89 -17.04
CA ASP A 38 11.53 -27.93 -17.53
C ASP A 38 10.59 -28.39 -16.41
N LYS A 39 9.27 -28.29 -16.64
CA LYS A 39 8.25 -28.92 -15.78
C LYS A 39 7.67 -30.14 -16.49
N LYS A 40 7.72 -31.28 -15.79
CA LYS A 40 6.96 -32.50 -16.10
C LYS A 40 5.46 -32.20 -16.09
N GLU A 41 4.75 -32.82 -17.02
CA GLU A 41 3.29 -32.75 -17.15
C GLU A 41 2.60 -33.32 -15.90
N GLU A 42 1.87 -32.47 -15.18
CA GLU A 42 0.81 -32.89 -14.27
C GLU A 42 -0.50 -32.22 -14.68
N ASN A 43 -1.60 -32.99 -14.66
CA ASN A 43 -2.94 -32.58 -15.06
C ASN A 43 -3.38 -31.31 -14.31
N THR A 44 -3.57 -30.22 -15.05
CA THR A 44 -4.03 -28.93 -14.51
C THR A 44 -5.52 -29.00 -14.18
N SER A 45 -5.85 -29.04 -12.89
CA SER A 45 -7.22 -28.87 -12.40
C SER A 45 -7.40 -27.45 -11.84
N THR A 46 -8.44 -26.75 -12.29
CA THR A 46 -8.85 -25.45 -11.72
C THR A 46 -9.28 -25.68 -10.27
N LEU A 47 -8.59 -25.04 -9.31
CA LEU A 47 -8.84 -25.23 -7.87
C LEU A 47 -10.17 -24.59 -7.46
N PHE A 48 -11.19 -25.41 -7.22
CA PHE A 48 -12.34 -25.06 -6.37
C PHE A 48 -12.13 -25.69 -5.00
N THR A 49 -11.90 -24.88 -3.97
CA THR A 49 -11.76 -25.37 -2.58
C THR A 49 -13.13 -25.77 -2.04
N ILE A 50 -13.39 -27.08 -1.96
CA ILE A 50 -14.55 -27.61 -1.24
C ILE A 50 -14.10 -27.88 0.20
N PRO A 51 -14.57 -27.11 1.21
CA PRO A 51 -14.22 -27.38 2.59
C PRO A 51 -14.73 -28.77 3.02
N SER A 52 -13.91 -29.52 3.73
CA SER A 52 -14.23 -30.85 4.29
C SER A 52 -15.22 -30.80 5.46
N SER A 53 -15.63 -29.60 5.90
CA SER A 53 -16.62 -29.36 6.96
C SER A 53 -18.06 -29.32 6.39
N PRO A 54 -19.11 -29.61 7.18
CA PRO A 54 -20.50 -29.58 6.72
C PRO A 54 -21.05 -28.18 6.36
N LYS A 55 -20.19 -27.15 6.34
CA LYS A 55 -20.59 -25.76 6.09
C LYS A 55 -20.72 -25.51 4.60
N THR A 56 -21.93 -25.18 4.17
CA THR A 56 -22.21 -24.83 2.77
C THR A 56 -21.82 -23.37 2.51
N ILE A 57 -20.89 -23.15 1.60
CA ILE A 57 -20.54 -21.82 1.08
C ILE A 57 -21.30 -21.63 -0.23
N TYR A 58 -22.03 -20.51 -0.34
CA TYR A 58 -22.76 -20.19 -1.56
C TYR A 58 -21.95 -19.25 -2.45
N LEU A 59 -21.82 -19.63 -3.72
CA LEU A 59 -21.32 -18.78 -4.78
C LEU A 59 -22.48 -18.20 -5.58
N LYS A 60 -22.23 -17.07 -6.26
CA LYS A 60 -23.20 -16.36 -7.10
C LYS A 60 -23.63 -17.26 -8.27
N THR A 61 -24.66 -18.06 -8.07
CA THR A 61 -25.24 -18.93 -9.11
C THR A 61 -26.71 -18.58 -9.35
N LEU A 62 -27.14 -18.75 -10.59
CA LEU A 62 -28.54 -18.55 -11.00
C LEU A 62 -28.88 -19.46 -12.18
N VAL A 63 -30.16 -19.55 -12.51
CA VAL A 63 -30.62 -20.16 -13.76
C VAL A 63 -30.94 -19.04 -14.77
N ALA A 64 -30.39 -19.16 -15.97
CA ALA A 64 -30.63 -18.26 -17.09
C ALA A 64 -31.06 -19.05 -18.33
N ARG A 65 -31.71 -18.37 -19.27
CA ARG A 65 -32.08 -18.95 -20.57
C ARG A 65 -31.06 -18.51 -21.61
N LEU A 66 -30.40 -19.47 -22.25
CA LEU A 66 -29.61 -19.20 -23.45
C LEU A 66 -30.49 -19.31 -24.68
N LYS A 67 -30.33 -18.39 -25.63
CA LYS A 67 -31.08 -18.39 -26.88
C LYS A 67 -30.14 -18.30 -28.08
N ASN A 68 -30.46 -19.09 -29.10
CA ASN A 68 -29.84 -19.04 -30.41
C ASN A 68 -30.92 -19.23 -31.48
N GLY A 69 -31.37 -18.12 -32.09
CA GLY A 69 -32.49 -18.13 -33.02
C GLY A 69 -33.76 -18.70 -32.41
N ARG A 70 -34.24 -19.84 -32.93
CA ARG A 70 -35.45 -20.56 -32.46
C ARG A 70 -35.18 -21.55 -31.32
N ARG A 71 -33.91 -21.79 -30.96
CA ARG A 71 -33.55 -22.73 -29.90
C ARG A 71 -33.29 -21.98 -28.60
N SER A 72 -33.73 -22.56 -27.49
CA SER A 72 -33.43 -22.03 -26.17
C SER A 72 -33.27 -23.15 -25.15
N GLN A 73 -32.41 -22.92 -24.17
CA GLN A 73 -32.17 -23.88 -23.08
C GLN A 73 -31.97 -23.15 -21.76
N TYR A 74 -32.56 -23.68 -20.69
CA TYR A 74 -32.32 -23.20 -19.33
C TYR A 74 -31.05 -23.84 -18.79
N VAL A 75 -30.12 -23.02 -18.33
CA VAL A 75 -28.82 -23.46 -17.87
C VAL A 75 -28.49 -22.82 -16.54
N ARG A 76 -27.78 -23.57 -15.70
CA ARG A 76 -27.23 -23.03 -14.47
C ARG A 76 -25.94 -22.29 -14.79
N ALA A 77 -25.90 -21.03 -14.40
CA ALA A 77 -24.79 -20.12 -14.62
C ALA A 77 -24.07 -19.83 -13.31
N LEU A 78 -22.74 -19.78 -13.37
CA LEU A 78 -21.88 -19.21 -12.32
C LEU A 78 -21.51 -17.78 -12.73
N LEU A 79 -21.69 -16.84 -11.81
CA LEU A 79 -21.29 -15.45 -11.96
C LEU A 79 -19.93 -15.28 -11.27
N ASP A 80 -18.87 -15.17 -12.06
CA ASP A 80 -17.49 -15.15 -11.57
C ASP A 80 -16.76 -13.89 -12.04
N ASP A 81 -16.62 -12.94 -11.12
CA ASP A 81 -15.87 -11.71 -11.28
C ASP A 81 -14.35 -11.92 -11.32
N GLY A 82 -13.86 -13.08 -10.85
CA GLY A 82 -12.45 -13.49 -11.01
C GLY A 82 -12.10 -13.93 -12.43
N SER A 83 -13.08 -14.20 -13.28
CA SER A 83 -12.86 -14.60 -14.66
C SER A 83 -13.00 -13.41 -15.62
N HIS A 84 -11.95 -13.11 -16.39
CA HIS A 84 -11.97 -12.02 -17.39
C HIS A 84 -12.89 -12.30 -18.59
N ARG A 85 -13.22 -13.57 -18.86
CA ARG A 85 -13.99 -14.02 -20.03
C ARG A 85 -15.14 -14.91 -19.60
N SER A 86 -16.21 -14.89 -20.38
CA SER A 86 -17.34 -15.81 -20.20
C SER A 86 -17.10 -17.13 -20.96
N TYR A 87 -17.57 -18.25 -20.39
CA TYR A 87 -17.36 -19.60 -20.95
C TYR A 87 -18.66 -20.39 -21.03
N ILE A 88 -18.77 -21.26 -22.05
CA ILE A 88 -19.88 -22.17 -22.27
C ILE A 88 -19.37 -23.61 -22.37
N GLU A 89 -20.12 -24.58 -21.84
CA GLU A 89 -19.76 -25.98 -22.00
C GLU A 89 -19.83 -26.41 -23.49
N LYS A 90 -18.83 -27.16 -23.97
CA LYS A 90 -18.76 -27.65 -25.36
C LYS A 90 -20.02 -28.37 -25.81
N ASP A 91 -20.61 -29.19 -24.93
CA ASP A 91 -21.80 -29.99 -25.23
C ASP A 91 -23.04 -29.09 -25.35
N LEU A 92 -23.15 -28.11 -24.47
CA LEU A 92 -24.21 -27.11 -24.50
C LEU A 92 -24.16 -26.26 -25.78
N ALA A 93 -22.97 -25.86 -26.22
CA ALA A 93 -22.79 -25.14 -27.47
C ALA A 93 -23.26 -25.97 -28.69
N ARG A 94 -23.00 -27.29 -28.68
CA ARG A 94 -23.47 -28.24 -29.70
C ARG A 94 -24.99 -28.43 -29.66
N GLU A 95 -25.59 -28.56 -28.47
CA GLU A 95 -27.04 -28.68 -28.26
C GLU A 95 -27.80 -27.46 -28.82
N LEU A 96 -27.28 -26.25 -28.53
CA LEU A 96 -27.81 -24.98 -29.04
C LEU A 96 -27.47 -24.71 -30.51
N ARG A 97 -26.65 -25.57 -31.15
CA ARG A 97 -26.13 -25.42 -32.52
C ARG A 97 -25.54 -24.02 -32.76
N LEU A 98 -24.69 -23.57 -31.83
CA LEU A 98 -23.95 -22.32 -32.01
C LEU A 98 -22.90 -22.49 -33.11
N LEU A 99 -22.82 -21.53 -34.02
CA LEU A 99 -21.77 -21.48 -35.03
C LEU A 99 -20.56 -20.75 -34.44
N PRO A 100 -19.33 -21.30 -34.57
CA PRO A 100 -18.13 -20.61 -34.12
C PRO A 100 -17.97 -19.28 -34.87
N SER A 101 -17.86 -18.20 -34.11
CA SER A 101 -17.56 -16.84 -34.60
C SER A 101 -16.06 -16.59 -34.77
N GLY A 102 -15.22 -17.45 -34.18
CA GLY A 102 -13.77 -17.35 -34.24
C GLY A 102 -13.09 -18.40 -33.35
N LYS A 103 -11.76 -18.34 -33.30
CA LYS A 103 -10.91 -19.15 -32.42
C LYS A 103 -9.97 -18.23 -31.65
N GLU A 104 -9.69 -18.58 -30.41
CA GLU A 104 -8.70 -17.91 -29.57
C GLU A 104 -7.82 -18.93 -28.88
N THR A 105 -6.52 -18.69 -28.91
CA THR A 105 -5.56 -19.42 -28.09
C THR A 105 -5.28 -18.62 -26.84
N LEU A 106 -5.49 -19.23 -25.67
CA LEU A 106 -5.23 -18.58 -24.39
C LEU A 106 -4.73 -19.57 -23.35
N SER A 107 -3.95 -19.05 -22.41
CA SER A 107 -3.60 -19.70 -21.14
C SER A 107 -4.42 -19.07 -20.01
N GLN A 108 -4.85 -19.88 -19.05
CA GLN A 108 -5.60 -19.45 -17.88
C GLN A 108 -4.64 -19.30 -16.69
N GLY A 109 -4.64 -18.13 -16.05
CA GLY A 109 -3.95 -17.94 -14.77
C GLY A 109 -4.68 -18.68 -13.66
N LEU A 110 -3.94 -19.48 -12.88
CA LEU A 110 -4.41 -20.20 -11.71
C LEU A 110 -3.83 -19.57 -10.43
N PHE A 111 -4.38 -19.97 -9.28
CA PHE A 111 -3.81 -19.64 -7.99
C PHE A 111 -2.33 -20.08 -7.89
N GLU A 112 -1.54 -19.34 -7.11
CA GLU A 112 -0.07 -19.47 -6.98
C GLU A 112 0.75 -19.06 -8.23
N GLY A 113 0.16 -18.31 -9.17
CA GLY A 113 0.87 -17.82 -10.35
C GLY A 113 1.16 -18.90 -11.41
N ASN A 114 0.58 -20.09 -11.23
CA ASN A 114 0.59 -21.13 -12.25
C ASN A 114 -0.25 -20.69 -13.46
N GLN A 115 0.16 -21.08 -14.66
CA GLN A 115 -0.64 -20.88 -15.87
C GLN A 115 -0.96 -22.24 -16.47
N THR A 116 -2.18 -22.43 -16.97
CA THR A 116 -2.48 -23.59 -17.80
C THR A 116 -1.68 -23.50 -19.10
N PRO A 117 -1.37 -24.63 -19.74
CA PRO A 117 -0.90 -24.63 -21.12
C PRO A 117 -1.82 -23.80 -22.02
N GLU A 118 -1.25 -23.21 -23.07
CA GLU A 118 -2.05 -22.56 -24.11
C GLU A 118 -2.99 -23.59 -24.74
N ALA A 119 -4.29 -23.29 -24.69
CA ALA A 119 -5.32 -24.12 -25.30
C ALA A 119 -6.11 -23.30 -26.32
N GLU A 120 -6.54 -23.95 -27.40
CA GLU A 120 -7.41 -23.35 -28.41
C GLU A 120 -8.88 -23.50 -27.99
N HIS A 121 -9.59 -22.38 -27.97
CA HIS A 121 -11.01 -22.29 -27.65
C HIS A 121 -11.79 -21.69 -28.81
N TYR A 122 -12.93 -22.26 -29.13
CA TYR A 122 -13.88 -21.69 -30.08
C TYR A 122 -14.69 -20.60 -29.41
N ARG A 123 -14.80 -19.45 -30.07
CA ARG A 123 -15.63 -18.32 -29.64
C ARG A 123 -17.01 -18.42 -30.26
N TYR A 124 -18.05 -18.28 -29.46
CA TYR A 124 -19.44 -18.25 -29.89
C TYR A 124 -20.11 -16.95 -29.46
N THR A 125 -21.09 -16.53 -30.25
CA THR A 125 -21.99 -15.42 -29.89
C THR A 125 -23.35 -16.00 -29.51
N SER A 126 -23.83 -15.69 -28.31
CA SER A 126 -25.15 -16.14 -27.83
C SER A 126 -25.83 -15.03 -27.02
N SER A 127 -27.14 -15.11 -26.83
CA SER A 127 -27.85 -14.23 -25.89
C SER A 127 -28.23 -14.97 -24.63
N VAL A 128 -27.95 -14.34 -23.50
CA VAL A 128 -28.41 -14.77 -22.18
C VAL A 128 -29.61 -13.93 -21.77
N GLU A 129 -30.65 -14.60 -21.31
CA GLU A 129 -31.95 -14.01 -21.03
C GLU A 129 -32.43 -14.42 -19.63
N ARG A 130 -33.13 -13.50 -18.97
CA ARG A 130 -33.83 -13.81 -17.73
C ARG A 130 -34.94 -14.81 -18.02
N ILE A 131 -35.27 -15.66 -17.06
CA ILE A 131 -36.25 -16.75 -17.22
C ILE A 131 -37.62 -16.23 -17.71
N ASP A 132 -38.05 -15.06 -17.24
CA ASP A 132 -39.32 -14.45 -17.63
C ASP A 132 -39.24 -13.58 -18.91
N GLY A 133 -38.08 -13.52 -19.55
CA GLY A 133 -37.86 -12.80 -20.80
C GLY A 133 -37.78 -11.28 -20.70
N LYS A 134 -37.90 -10.67 -19.50
CA LYS A 134 -37.88 -9.18 -19.41
C LYS A 134 -36.51 -8.56 -19.64
N PHE A 135 -35.44 -9.36 -19.63
CA PHE A 135 -34.09 -8.89 -19.87
C PHE A 135 -33.33 -9.88 -20.74
N SER A 136 -32.59 -9.36 -21.72
CA SER A 136 -31.73 -10.14 -22.62
C SER A 136 -30.45 -9.35 -22.90
N CYS A 137 -29.31 -10.03 -22.89
CA CYS A 137 -28.01 -9.45 -23.23
C CYS A 137 -27.26 -10.40 -24.17
N GLN A 138 -26.68 -9.85 -25.24
CA GLN A 138 -25.77 -10.59 -26.11
C GLN A 138 -24.39 -10.69 -25.45
N MET A 139 -23.75 -11.84 -25.62
CA MET A 139 -22.45 -12.13 -25.05
C MET A 139 -21.61 -12.97 -26.02
N SER A 140 -20.30 -12.81 -25.87
CA SER A 140 -19.29 -13.67 -26.49
C SER A 140 -18.82 -14.65 -25.43
N VAL A 141 -18.84 -15.95 -25.75
CA VAL A 141 -18.45 -17.02 -24.84
C VAL A 141 -17.43 -17.94 -25.50
N LEU A 142 -16.47 -18.44 -24.73
CA LEU A 142 -15.49 -19.41 -25.19
C LEU A 142 -15.91 -20.82 -24.74
N ASP A 143 -15.67 -21.83 -25.56
CA ASP A 143 -15.98 -23.19 -25.16
C ASP A 143 -15.00 -23.76 -24.14
N GLN A 144 -15.53 -24.57 -23.23
CA GLN A 144 -14.77 -25.32 -22.25
C GLN A 144 -15.36 -26.72 -22.11
N SER A 145 -14.52 -27.74 -21.94
CA SER A 145 -14.98 -29.12 -21.75
C SER A 145 -15.82 -29.27 -20.48
N LYS A 146 -15.40 -28.59 -19.40
CA LYS A 146 -16.10 -28.55 -18.12
C LYS A 146 -15.88 -27.19 -17.46
N ILE A 147 -16.96 -26.54 -17.04
CA ILE A 147 -16.89 -25.21 -16.42
C ILE A 147 -16.33 -25.29 -15.00
N CYS A 148 -16.98 -26.07 -14.14
CA CYS A 148 -16.50 -26.34 -12.78
C CYS A 148 -17.07 -27.66 -12.24
N THR A 149 -16.69 -28.02 -11.03
CA THR A 149 -17.34 -29.09 -10.27
C THR A 149 -18.76 -28.70 -9.89
N THR A 150 -19.58 -29.69 -9.55
CA THR A 150 -20.98 -29.45 -9.19
C THR A 150 -21.07 -28.63 -7.90
N LEU A 151 -21.68 -27.45 -7.97
CA LEU A 151 -21.93 -26.60 -6.81
C LEU A 151 -23.27 -26.98 -6.12
N PRO A 152 -23.36 -26.91 -4.78
CA PRO A 152 -24.62 -27.15 -4.08
C PRO A 152 -25.69 -26.13 -4.49
N ARG A 153 -26.97 -26.54 -4.43
CA ARG A 153 -28.12 -25.62 -4.52
C ARG A 153 -28.55 -25.20 -3.12
N VAL A 154 -29.32 -24.12 -3.04
CA VAL A 154 -29.94 -23.69 -1.78
C VAL A 154 -31.00 -24.71 -1.38
N ARG A 155 -30.82 -25.30 -0.18
CA ARG A 155 -31.73 -26.29 0.41
C ARG A 155 -32.18 -25.91 1.83
N ASP A 156 -31.52 -24.94 2.44
CA ASP A 156 -31.82 -24.53 3.81
C ASP A 156 -33.19 -23.86 3.88
N LYS A 157 -34.11 -24.45 4.66
CA LYS A 157 -35.48 -23.97 4.80
C LYS A 157 -35.56 -22.63 5.55
N HIS A 158 -34.67 -22.38 6.50
CA HIS A 158 -34.61 -21.12 7.24
C HIS A 158 -34.14 -19.99 6.34
N LEU A 159 -33.12 -20.25 5.51
CA LEU A 159 -32.65 -19.28 4.52
C LEU A 159 -33.71 -18.96 3.47
N LEU A 160 -34.43 -19.99 2.99
CA LEU A 160 -35.52 -19.78 2.03
C LEU A 160 -36.66 -18.94 2.62
N ALA A 161 -37.05 -19.19 3.88
CA ALA A 161 -38.05 -18.36 4.57
C ALA A 161 -37.55 -16.92 4.80
N GLU A 162 -36.27 -16.75 5.10
CA GLU A 162 -35.66 -15.43 5.26
C GLU A 162 -35.65 -14.63 3.95
N LEU A 163 -35.31 -15.27 2.83
CA LEU A 163 -35.36 -14.68 1.49
C LEU A 163 -36.79 -14.30 1.10
N GLU A 164 -37.76 -15.17 1.39
CA GLU A 164 -39.18 -14.92 1.10
C GLU A 164 -39.71 -13.70 1.88
N ASN A 165 -39.31 -13.54 3.15
CA ASN A 165 -39.65 -12.36 3.95
C ASN A 165 -39.12 -11.04 3.37
N HIS A 166 -38.05 -11.09 2.58
CA HIS A 166 -37.49 -9.93 1.87
C HIS A 166 -38.04 -9.77 0.45
N GLY A 167 -38.96 -10.64 0.03
CA GLY A 167 -39.50 -10.67 -1.33
C GLY A 167 -38.50 -11.16 -2.39
N ILE A 168 -37.48 -11.92 -1.97
CA ILE A 168 -36.40 -12.41 -2.84
C ILE A 168 -36.73 -13.83 -3.30
N VAL A 169 -36.81 -14.01 -4.62
CA VAL A 169 -37.08 -15.32 -5.24
C VAL A 169 -35.85 -15.80 -6.00
N LEU A 170 -35.26 -16.91 -5.54
CA LEU A 170 -34.13 -17.55 -6.21
C LEU A 170 -34.60 -18.51 -7.32
N THR A 171 -33.90 -18.49 -8.44
CA THR A 171 -34.19 -19.38 -9.59
C THR A 171 -33.46 -20.72 -9.52
N HIS A 172 -32.64 -20.94 -8.49
CA HIS A 172 -31.74 -22.09 -8.35
C HIS A 172 -31.98 -22.92 -7.07
N ILE A 173 -33.25 -23.18 -6.73
CA ILE A 173 -33.65 -23.97 -5.56
C ILE A 173 -33.82 -25.46 -5.98
N GLY A 174 -33.49 -26.42 -5.12
CA GLY A 174 -33.83 -27.83 -5.38
C GLY A 174 -32.91 -28.89 -4.74
N ALA A 175 -33.41 -30.12 -4.67
CA ALA A 175 -32.67 -31.28 -4.15
C ALA A 175 -31.58 -31.75 -5.13
N GLU A 176 -31.81 -31.66 -6.43
CA GLU A 176 -30.82 -32.03 -7.45
C GLU A 176 -29.77 -30.93 -7.67
N THR A 177 -28.52 -31.33 -7.87
CA THR A 177 -27.41 -30.42 -8.17
C THR A 177 -26.92 -30.64 -9.60
N PRO A 178 -27.62 -30.12 -10.63
CA PRO A 178 -27.13 -30.21 -12.00
C PRO A 178 -25.86 -29.37 -12.16
N PRO A 179 -25.00 -29.74 -13.13
CA PRO A 179 -23.73 -29.07 -13.37
C PRO A 179 -23.92 -27.62 -13.79
N ILE A 180 -22.91 -26.79 -13.49
CA ILE A 180 -22.78 -25.46 -14.07
C ILE A 180 -22.34 -25.64 -15.52
N ARG A 181 -23.13 -25.13 -16.46
CA ARG A 181 -22.85 -25.26 -17.91
C ARG A 181 -22.48 -23.92 -18.56
N LEU A 182 -22.57 -22.82 -17.80
CA LEU A 182 -22.26 -21.46 -18.23
C LEU A 182 -21.49 -20.72 -17.13
N LEU A 183 -20.43 -20.01 -17.49
CA LEU A 183 -19.74 -19.05 -16.63
C LEU A 183 -19.85 -17.66 -17.24
N LEU A 184 -20.33 -16.69 -16.47
CA LEU A 184 -20.37 -15.29 -16.84
C LEU A 184 -19.24 -14.55 -16.13
N GLY A 185 -18.27 -14.10 -16.92
CA GLY A 185 -17.10 -13.37 -16.46
C GLY A 185 -17.33 -11.86 -16.35
N ALA A 186 -16.29 -11.13 -15.96
CA ALA A 186 -16.29 -9.67 -15.83
C ALA A 186 -16.71 -8.94 -17.13
N ASP A 187 -16.50 -9.55 -18.29
CA ASP A 187 -16.90 -9.05 -19.61
C ASP A 187 -18.43 -8.95 -19.83
N VAL A 188 -19.20 -9.73 -19.08
CA VAL A 188 -20.67 -9.69 -19.07
C VAL A 188 -21.22 -9.13 -17.77
N LEU A 189 -20.59 -9.44 -16.63
CA LEU A 189 -21.06 -9.05 -15.29
C LEU A 189 -21.27 -7.54 -15.14
N GLY A 190 -20.37 -6.72 -15.70
CA GLY A 190 -20.51 -5.27 -15.67
C GLY A 190 -21.79 -4.72 -16.32
N ARG A 191 -22.49 -5.52 -17.15
CA ARG A 191 -23.78 -5.14 -17.77
C ARG A 191 -25.01 -5.68 -17.01
N ILE A 192 -24.84 -6.70 -16.18
CA ILE A 192 -25.97 -7.41 -15.54
C ILE A 192 -26.05 -7.21 -14.03
N LEU A 193 -24.98 -6.78 -13.37
CA LEU A 193 -25.00 -6.51 -11.92
C LEU A 193 -25.87 -5.28 -11.61
N SER A 194 -26.78 -5.41 -10.64
CA SER A 194 -27.57 -4.31 -10.11
C SER A 194 -26.90 -3.70 -8.86
N VAL A 195 -27.38 -2.53 -8.43
CA VAL A 195 -26.90 -1.85 -7.20
C VAL A 195 -27.52 -2.48 -5.94
N ARG A 196 -28.57 -3.29 -6.07
CA ARG A 196 -29.31 -3.85 -4.94
C ARG A 196 -28.63 -5.09 -4.36
N ILE A 197 -28.08 -4.93 -3.16
CA ILE A 197 -27.50 -6.00 -2.34
C ILE A 197 -28.21 -5.99 -0.99
N GLU A 198 -28.72 -7.14 -0.55
CA GLU A 198 -29.37 -7.29 0.75
C GLU A 198 -28.61 -8.31 1.61
N VAL A 199 -28.13 -7.86 2.77
CA VAL A 199 -27.41 -8.71 3.71
C VAL A 199 -28.42 -9.29 4.70
N LEU A 200 -28.59 -10.61 4.66
CA LEU A 200 -29.52 -11.34 5.52
C LEU A 200 -28.97 -11.45 6.95
N LYS A 201 -29.85 -11.72 7.93
CA LYS A 201 -29.48 -11.96 9.34
C LYS A 201 -28.56 -13.17 9.46
N SER A 202 -28.75 -14.19 8.63
CA SER A 202 -27.86 -15.34 8.48
C SER A 202 -26.42 -14.94 8.11
N GLY A 203 -26.20 -13.77 7.53
CA GLY A 203 -24.89 -13.28 7.07
C GLY A 203 -24.62 -13.51 5.58
N ILE A 204 -25.52 -14.23 4.91
CA ILE A 204 -25.49 -14.42 3.46
C ILE A 204 -25.97 -13.13 2.77
N SER A 205 -25.32 -12.76 1.67
CA SER A 205 -25.72 -11.60 0.87
C SER A 205 -26.51 -12.05 -0.35
N ALA A 206 -27.70 -11.52 -0.52
CA ALA A 206 -28.50 -11.65 -1.74
C ALA A 206 -28.16 -10.50 -2.70
N ILE A 207 -27.82 -10.84 -3.93
CA ILE A 207 -27.36 -9.89 -4.95
C ILE A 207 -28.34 -9.96 -6.13
N GLU A 208 -28.96 -8.82 -6.43
CA GLU A 208 -29.84 -8.70 -7.59
C GLU A 208 -29.01 -8.50 -8.87
N THR A 209 -29.40 -9.21 -9.92
CA THR A 209 -28.88 -8.97 -11.27
C THR A 209 -30.05 -8.82 -12.23
N SER A 210 -29.79 -8.25 -13.41
CA SER A 210 -30.77 -8.21 -14.50
C SER A 210 -31.23 -9.59 -14.97
N LEU A 211 -30.53 -10.68 -14.59
CA LEU A 211 -30.92 -12.07 -14.84
C LEU A 211 -31.68 -12.72 -13.67
N GLY A 212 -31.80 -12.04 -12.52
CA GLY A 212 -32.45 -12.53 -11.31
C GLY A 212 -31.56 -12.48 -10.07
N TRP A 213 -32.07 -13.01 -8.98
CA TRP A 213 -31.38 -13.03 -7.69
C TRP A 213 -30.38 -14.17 -7.57
N SER A 214 -29.22 -13.86 -6.98
CA SER A 214 -28.19 -14.81 -6.60
C SER A 214 -27.80 -14.59 -5.14
N ILE A 215 -27.12 -15.56 -4.52
CA ILE A 215 -26.63 -15.42 -3.14
C ILE A 215 -25.13 -15.67 -3.06
N LEU A 216 -24.47 -15.06 -2.09
CA LEU A 216 -23.04 -15.14 -1.84
C LEU A 216 -22.75 -15.20 -0.34
N GLY A 217 -21.81 -16.06 0.03
CA GLY A 217 -21.26 -16.13 1.38
C GLY A 217 -21.66 -17.38 2.14
N SER A 218 -21.33 -17.38 3.43
CA SER A 218 -21.65 -18.45 4.38
C SER A 218 -22.31 -17.85 5.62
N GLU A 219 -22.96 -18.70 6.40
CA GLU A 219 -23.60 -18.27 7.64
C GLU A 219 -22.57 -17.77 8.66
N LYS A 220 -22.89 -16.66 9.33
CA LYS A 220 -21.99 -15.95 10.25
C LYS A 220 -21.48 -16.86 11.39
N LYS A 221 -20.16 -16.86 11.55
CA LYS A 221 -19.57 -16.41 12.83
C LYS A 221 -18.82 -15.10 12.58
N LYS A 222 -18.78 -14.23 13.59
CA LYS A 222 -17.95 -13.01 13.60
C LYS A 222 -16.50 -13.39 13.26
N THR A 223 -16.09 -13.20 12.01
CA THR A 223 -14.69 -13.29 11.61
C THR A 223 -14.53 -12.40 10.38
N VAL A 224 -13.99 -11.20 10.61
CA VAL A 224 -13.69 -10.20 9.58
C VAL A 224 -12.39 -10.62 8.91
N VAL A 225 -12.44 -11.57 7.99
CA VAL A 225 -11.30 -11.92 7.14
C VAL A 225 -11.86 -12.41 5.80
N ASN A 226 -11.68 -11.66 4.71
CA ASN A 226 -11.48 -12.19 3.33
C ASN A 226 -11.63 -11.19 2.16
N MET A 227 -11.90 -9.90 2.37
CA MET A 227 -11.99 -8.98 1.22
C MET A 227 -10.61 -8.46 0.71
N VAL A 228 -9.52 -8.77 1.40
CA VAL A 228 -8.17 -8.24 1.11
C VAL A 228 -7.37 -9.13 0.13
N THR A 229 -7.72 -10.42 0.00
CA THR A 229 -6.89 -11.41 -0.71
C THR A 229 -6.88 -11.26 -2.23
N LEU A 230 -7.96 -10.74 -2.84
CA LEU A 230 -8.08 -10.64 -4.31
C LEU A 230 -7.38 -9.41 -4.92
N CYS A 231 -7.19 -8.32 -4.16
CA CYS A 231 -6.50 -7.13 -4.65
C CYS A 231 -4.96 -7.23 -4.55
N LEU A 232 -4.44 -8.04 -3.62
CA LEU A 232 -3.00 -8.17 -3.39
C LEU A 232 -2.30 -9.19 -4.32
N GLN A 233 -3.03 -10.01 -5.08
CA GLN A 233 -2.43 -11.07 -5.90
C GLN A 233 -1.98 -10.62 -7.29
N ASN A 234 -2.48 -9.49 -7.80
CA ASN A 234 -2.08 -8.95 -9.10
C ASN A 234 -1.02 -7.85 -9.01
N PHE A 235 -0.56 -7.53 -7.81
CA PHE A 235 0.54 -6.61 -7.59
C PHE A 235 1.53 -7.23 -6.63
N GLU A 236 2.80 -7.27 -7.02
CA GLU A 236 3.87 -7.45 -6.03
C GLU A 236 3.66 -6.38 -4.96
N ILE A 237 3.55 -6.77 -3.69
CA ILE A 237 3.38 -5.83 -2.58
C ILE A 237 4.39 -4.66 -2.71
N PRO A 238 5.68 -4.86 -3.02
CA PRO A 238 6.60 -3.77 -3.32
C PRO A 238 6.12 -2.77 -4.40
N LYS A 239 5.45 -3.22 -5.46
CA LYS A 239 4.92 -2.37 -6.53
C LYS A 239 3.74 -1.49 -6.11
N ILE A 240 2.91 -1.91 -5.15
CA ILE A 240 1.85 -1.06 -4.58
C ILE A 240 2.48 0.10 -3.80
N TRP A 241 3.50 -0.20 -3.01
CA TRP A 241 4.23 0.78 -2.22
C TRP A 241 5.08 1.69 -3.12
N GLU A 242 5.58 1.16 -4.24
CA GLU A 242 6.17 1.98 -5.30
C GLU A 242 5.12 2.87 -5.97
N LEU A 243 3.90 2.40 -6.26
CA LEU A 243 2.82 3.20 -6.87
C LEU A 243 2.34 4.37 -6.00
N GLU A 244 2.36 4.24 -4.67
CA GLU A 244 2.15 5.36 -3.76
C GLU A 244 3.33 6.36 -3.80
N ASN A 245 4.55 5.86 -4.03
CA ASN A 245 5.76 6.66 -4.23
C ASN A 245 5.99 7.15 -5.67
N VAL A 246 5.22 6.67 -6.66
CA VAL A 246 5.36 7.04 -8.10
C VAL A 246 5.13 8.54 -8.32
N SER A 247 4.49 9.21 -7.36
CA SER A 247 4.31 10.67 -7.40
C SER A 247 5.49 11.47 -6.85
N ILE A 248 6.55 10.83 -6.29
CA ILE A 248 7.52 11.53 -5.43
C ILE A 248 9.00 11.36 -5.85
N VAL A 249 9.45 10.29 -6.52
CA VAL A 249 10.91 10.12 -6.75
C VAL A 249 11.28 9.53 -8.12
N ASP A 250 12.18 10.21 -8.83
CA ASP A 250 12.78 9.72 -10.07
C ASP A 250 13.78 8.58 -9.77
N PRO A 251 13.82 7.48 -10.54
CA PRO A 251 14.80 6.39 -10.38
C PRO A 251 16.27 6.86 -10.37
N THR A 252 16.55 8.00 -11.00
CA THR A 252 17.85 8.66 -11.04
C THR A 252 18.18 9.34 -9.69
N GLU A 253 17.20 9.94 -9.03
CA GLU A 253 17.34 10.51 -7.68
C GLU A 253 17.63 9.42 -6.66
N ARG A 254 16.96 8.25 -6.74
CA ARG A 254 17.24 7.09 -5.84
C ARG A 254 18.70 6.60 -5.89
N LYS A 255 19.36 6.67 -7.04
CA LYS A 255 20.78 6.29 -7.18
C LYS A 255 21.73 7.38 -6.67
N ALA A 256 21.41 8.65 -6.92
CA ALA A 256 22.18 9.78 -6.41
C ALA A 256 22.11 9.88 -4.88
N THR A 257 20.93 9.68 -4.27
CA THR A 257 20.73 9.68 -2.81
C THR A 257 21.55 8.58 -2.14
N LYS A 258 21.57 7.35 -2.69
CA LYS A 258 22.36 6.24 -2.13
C LYS A 258 23.88 6.47 -2.18
N LEU A 259 24.39 7.09 -3.25
CA LEU A 259 25.81 7.47 -3.34
C LEU A 259 26.17 8.49 -2.26
N LEU A 260 25.30 9.48 -2.08
CA LEU A 260 25.48 10.52 -1.07
C LEU A 260 25.41 9.98 0.36
N GLU A 261 24.49 9.04 0.63
CA GLU A 261 24.40 8.33 1.91
C GLU A 261 25.67 7.53 2.21
N ASN A 262 26.24 6.86 1.21
CA ASN A 262 27.47 6.09 1.36
C ASN A 262 28.68 7.00 1.64
N GLU A 263 28.80 8.14 0.95
CA GLU A 263 29.85 9.13 1.20
C GLU A 263 29.72 9.75 2.60
N ALA A 264 28.51 10.10 3.02
CA ALA A 264 28.25 10.61 4.37
C ALA A 264 28.57 9.55 5.44
N LEU A 265 28.31 8.27 5.18
CA LEU A 265 28.63 7.18 6.09
C LEU A 265 30.15 6.95 6.18
N ALA A 266 30.87 7.01 5.07
CA ALA A 266 32.33 6.91 5.06
C ALA A 266 32.96 8.06 5.85
N HIS A 267 32.54 9.30 5.59
CA HIS A 267 32.99 10.47 6.34
C HIS A 267 32.69 10.35 7.84
N PHE A 268 31.51 9.85 8.21
CA PHE A 268 31.15 9.60 9.60
C PHE A 268 32.09 8.58 10.25
N GLN A 269 32.37 7.46 9.59
CA GLN A 269 33.25 6.41 10.12
C GLN A 269 34.69 6.90 10.34
N GLU A 270 35.18 7.81 9.50
CA GLU A 270 36.51 8.40 9.62
C GLU A 270 36.62 9.44 10.75
N THR A 271 35.51 10.09 11.10
CA THR A 271 35.51 11.26 11.99
C THR A 271 34.98 10.99 13.39
N VAL A 272 34.17 9.94 13.57
CA VAL A 272 33.56 9.60 14.86
C VAL A 272 34.62 9.23 15.89
N LYS A 273 34.53 9.82 17.09
CA LYS A 273 35.43 9.53 18.22
C LYS A 273 34.63 9.40 19.50
N LYS A 274 35.06 8.57 20.44
CA LYS A 274 34.45 8.48 21.76
C LYS A 274 35.24 9.36 22.73
N VAL A 275 34.59 10.38 23.32
CA VAL A 275 35.16 11.33 24.28
C VAL A 275 34.23 11.39 25.49
N ASP A 276 34.76 11.16 26.70
CA ASP A 276 34.01 11.19 27.96
C ASP A 276 32.69 10.40 27.92
N ASN A 277 32.78 9.14 27.46
CA ASN A 277 31.67 8.20 27.33
C ASN A 277 30.55 8.60 26.36
N ARG A 278 30.78 9.60 25.50
CA ARG A 278 29.88 10.08 24.44
C ARG A 278 30.59 10.04 23.09
N TYR A 279 29.81 9.91 22.02
CA TYR A 279 30.35 10.03 20.67
C TYR A 279 30.41 11.50 20.24
N GLU A 280 31.57 11.92 19.75
CA GLU A 280 31.80 13.18 19.05
C GLU A 280 31.76 12.93 17.55
N VAL A 281 30.96 13.72 16.83
CA VAL A 281 30.69 13.57 15.40
C VAL A 281 30.95 14.87 14.64
N ALA A 282 31.40 14.74 13.39
CA ALA A 282 31.49 15.84 12.44
C ALA A 282 30.18 15.99 11.63
N LEU A 283 29.89 17.20 11.16
CA LEU A 283 28.76 17.42 10.26
C LEU A 283 29.09 16.92 8.85
N PRO A 284 28.18 16.20 8.17
CA PRO A 284 28.41 15.74 6.80
C PRO A 284 28.28 16.90 5.81
N TRP A 285 29.37 17.23 5.13
CA TRP A 285 29.43 18.28 4.11
C TRP A 285 29.39 17.69 2.70
N LEU A 286 28.67 18.33 1.77
CA LEU A 286 28.63 17.93 0.35
C LEU A 286 29.93 18.32 -0.35
N ALA A 287 30.66 17.35 -0.92
CA ALA A 287 31.89 17.62 -1.66
C ALA A 287 31.61 18.34 -3.00
N GLY A 288 32.39 19.39 -3.30
CA GLY A 288 32.36 20.05 -4.61
C GLY A 288 31.12 20.89 -4.91
N HIS A 289 30.45 21.45 -3.90
CA HIS A 289 29.38 22.41 -4.18
C HIS A 289 29.98 23.60 -4.97
N PRO A 290 29.40 23.97 -6.13
CA PRO A 290 29.78 25.22 -6.79
C PRO A 290 29.50 26.38 -5.82
N PRO A 291 30.17 27.54 -5.91
CA PRO A 291 29.64 28.73 -5.28
C PRO A 291 28.24 28.95 -5.84
N VAL A 292 27.23 28.62 -5.04
CA VAL A 292 25.84 28.84 -5.40
C VAL A 292 25.73 30.35 -5.48
N HIS A 293 25.51 30.88 -6.67
CA HIS A 293 25.16 32.29 -6.80
C HIS A 293 23.98 32.55 -5.88
N ASP A 294 24.11 33.56 -5.04
CA ASP A 294 23.19 33.82 -3.96
C ASP A 294 21.78 34.04 -4.52
N MET A 295 20.93 33.01 -4.38
CA MET A 295 19.51 33.07 -4.68
C MET A 295 18.72 33.28 -3.38
N TYR A 296 19.38 33.70 -2.28
CA TYR A 296 18.74 34.02 -1.01
C TYR A 296 17.55 34.92 -1.23
N ASP A 297 17.68 35.99 -2.02
CA ASP A 297 16.56 36.91 -2.27
C ASP A 297 15.34 36.24 -2.92
N VAL A 298 15.57 35.29 -3.83
CA VAL A 298 14.50 34.57 -4.54
C VAL A 298 13.88 33.49 -3.65
N ALA A 299 14.70 32.75 -2.91
CA ALA A 299 14.27 31.71 -1.98
C ALA A 299 13.56 32.31 -0.77
N GLU A 300 14.09 33.41 -0.22
CA GLU A 300 13.52 34.19 0.87
C GLU A 300 12.20 34.84 0.44
N SER A 301 12.12 35.42 -0.76
CA SER A 301 10.86 35.98 -1.28
C SER A 301 9.77 34.91 -1.45
N ARG A 302 10.12 33.72 -1.96
CA ARG A 302 9.20 32.57 -2.06
C ARG A 302 8.79 32.02 -0.70
N LEU A 303 9.74 31.89 0.22
CA LEU A 303 9.49 31.46 1.59
C LEU A 303 8.61 32.46 2.33
N ARG A 304 8.90 33.76 2.26
CA ARG A 304 8.06 34.83 2.83
C ARG A 304 6.65 34.80 2.26
N SER A 305 6.49 34.57 0.94
CA SER A 305 5.18 34.44 0.30
C SER A 305 4.40 33.21 0.80
N ILE A 306 5.05 32.06 0.88
CA ILE A 306 4.46 30.81 1.39
C ILE A 306 4.14 30.94 2.87
N THR A 307 5.06 31.42 3.70
CA THR A 307 4.88 31.63 5.14
C THR A 307 3.78 32.65 5.43
N LYS A 308 3.69 33.75 4.65
CA LYS A 308 2.61 34.73 4.80
C LYS A 308 1.24 34.13 4.45
N ARG A 309 1.17 33.25 3.45
CA ARG A 309 -0.04 32.46 3.14
C ARG A 309 -0.38 31.47 4.26
N LEU A 310 0.60 30.69 4.73
CA LEU A 310 0.41 29.67 5.76
C LEU A 310 0.05 30.25 7.13
N LEU A 311 0.62 31.40 7.51
CA LEU A 311 0.26 32.15 8.72
C LEU A 311 -1.13 32.78 8.61
N LYS A 312 -1.48 33.34 7.43
CA LYS A 312 -2.82 33.87 7.18
C LYS A 312 -3.90 32.80 7.27
N GLU A 313 -3.59 31.58 6.85
CA GLU A 313 -4.48 30.42 6.92
C GLU A 313 -4.36 29.64 8.23
N ASN A 314 -3.50 30.07 9.17
CA ASN A 314 -3.26 29.47 10.48
C ASN A 314 -2.86 27.97 10.44
N ILE A 315 -2.18 27.55 9.37
CA ILE A 315 -1.79 26.15 9.09
C ILE A 315 -0.27 25.94 9.08
N PHE A 316 0.50 26.96 9.49
CA PHE A 316 1.97 26.93 9.42
C PHE A 316 2.58 25.79 10.24
N GLU A 317 2.12 25.59 11.48
CA GLU A 317 2.64 24.50 12.34
C GLU A 317 2.23 23.12 11.81
N ALA A 318 0.97 22.94 11.42
CA ALA A 318 0.48 21.71 10.82
C ALA A 318 1.23 21.33 9.53
N TYR A 319 1.59 22.31 8.70
CA TYR A 319 2.36 22.08 7.47
C TYR A 319 3.82 21.69 7.76
N ASN A 320 4.42 22.28 8.80
CA ASN A 320 5.75 21.91 9.28
C ASN A 320 5.78 20.47 9.85
N ASP A 321 4.71 20.04 10.51
CA ASP A 321 4.60 18.69 11.06
C ASP A 321 4.48 17.63 9.95
N VAL A 322 3.69 17.91 8.90
CA VAL A 322 3.54 17.04 7.72
C VAL A 322 4.87 16.86 6.98
N LEU A 323 5.66 17.92 6.80
CA LEU A 323 6.97 17.81 6.15
C LEU A 323 7.96 16.96 6.95
N ARG A 324 7.91 17.06 8.28
CA ARG A 324 8.71 16.22 9.18
C ARG A 324 8.24 14.77 9.24
N GLN A 325 6.98 14.52 8.91
CA GLN A 325 6.38 13.18 8.84
C GLN A 325 6.77 12.47 7.54
N TRP A 326 6.70 13.16 6.40
CA TRP A 326 7.07 12.59 5.09
C TRP A 326 8.54 12.19 4.97
N GLN A 327 9.45 12.85 5.67
CA GLN A 327 10.86 12.41 5.74
C GLN A 327 11.08 11.14 6.58
N ARG A 328 10.08 10.73 7.37
CA ARG A 328 10.18 9.65 8.35
C ARG A 328 9.61 8.31 7.85
N ASP A 329 8.65 8.32 6.93
CA ASP A 329 7.75 7.18 6.70
C ASP A 329 8.31 5.99 5.88
N GLU A 330 9.48 6.06 5.21
CA GLU A 330 9.98 4.93 4.36
C GLU A 330 10.50 3.71 5.17
N GLN A 331 10.65 3.81 6.51
CA GLN A 331 11.21 2.72 7.36
C GLN A 331 10.30 2.23 8.50
N ILE A 332 9.11 2.82 8.68
CA ILE A 332 8.20 2.54 9.79
C ILE A 332 7.50 1.17 9.71
N PRO A 333 7.01 0.71 8.54
CA PRO A 333 6.25 -0.56 8.46
C PRO A 333 7.03 -1.79 8.94
N PRO A 334 8.32 -2.00 8.58
CA PRO A 334 9.10 -3.12 9.09
C PRO A 334 9.26 -3.12 10.62
N LEU A 335 9.28 -1.95 11.27
CA LEU A 335 9.42 -1.84 12.72
C LEU A 335 8.13 -2.21 13.45
N LEU A 336 6.99 -1.75 12.92
CA LEU A 336 5.67 -2.12 13.44
C LEU A 336 5.42 -3.62 13.29
N LEU A 337 5.84 -4.23 12.18
CA LEU A 337 5.76 -5.68 12.01
C LEU A 337 6.65 -6.43 13.01
N ARG A 338 7.83 -5.91 13.36
CA ARG A 338 8.72 -6.51 14.39
C ARG A 338 8.17 -6.42 15.80
N LEU A 339 7.35 -5.41 16.12
CA LEU A 339 6.61 -5.41 17.38
C LEU A 339 5.69 -6.64 17.50
N ARG A 340 5.28 -7.20 16.36
CA ARG A 340 4.28 -8.28 16.26
C ARG A 340 4.86 -9.66 15.96
N THR A 341 6.19 -9.79 15.84
CA THR A 341 6.80 -11.10 15.50
C THR A 341 6.84 -12.08 16.66
N GLY A 342 7.03 -11.60 17.89
CA GLY A 342 7.04 -12.41 19.10
C GLY A 342 5.81 -12.19 19.98
N ALA A 343 5.65 -13.03 21.01
CA ALA A 343 4.51 -13.01 21.91
C ALA A 343 4.36 -11.73 22.75
N ILE A 344 5.45 -11.01 23.03
CA ILE A 344 5.48 -9.79 23.84
C ILE A 344 6.13 -8.66 23.05
N GLY A 345 5.35 -7.64 22.69
CA GLY A 345 5.85 -6.41 22.10
C GLY A 345 6.55 -5.54 23.15
N VAL A 346 7.64 -4.86 22.77
CA VAL A 346 8.46 -4.02 23.66
C VAL A 346 8.82 -2.72 22.97
N ILE A 347 8.62 -1.60 23.66
CA ILE A 347 9.03 -0.27 23.23
C ILE A 347 9.81 0.46 24.33
N ALA A 348 10.69 1.39 23.92
CA ALA A 348 11.39 2.32 24.80
C ALA A 348 11.84 3.56 24.01
N ASP A 349 12.11 4.68 24.68
CA ASP A 349 12.69 5.89 24.07
C ASP A 349 14.08 6.20 24.64
N ILE A 350 14.97 6.73 23.79
CA ILE A 350 16.25 7.28 24.23
C ILE A 350 16.03 8.71 24.74
N LYS A 351 16.35 8.94 26.00
CA LYS A 351 16.23 10.25 26.63
C LYS A 351 17.13 11.29 25.97
N GLN A 352 16.52 12.30 25.36
CA GLN A 352 17.22 13.42 24.72
C GLN A 352 18.32 12.94 23.75
N ALA A 353 17.99 11.97 22.89
CA ALA A 353 18.95 11.22 22.08
C ALA A 353 19.98 12.08 21.34
N PHE A 354 19.56 13.16 20.68
CA PHE A 354 20.47 14.07 19.97
C PHE A 354 21.47 14.76 20.91
N LEU A 355 21.07 15.13 22.13
CA LEU A 355 21.94 15.79 23.10
C LEU A 355 22.96 14.83 23.73
N GLN A 356 22.92 13.53 23.42
CA GLN A 356 23.96 12.59 23.83
C GLN A 356 25.19 12.64 22.92
N LEU A 357 25.04 13.19 21.71
CA LEU A 357 26.13 13.35 20.76
C LEU A 357 26.79 14.73 20.87
N ASN A 358 28.11 14.73 20.97
CA ASN A 358 28.91 15.93 20.89
C ASN A 358 29.18 16.30 19.43
N ILE A 359 29.24 17.60 19.16
CA ILE A 359 29.67 18.10 17.86
C ILE A 359 31.14 18.46 17.95
N ARG A 360 31.87 18.05 16.92
CA ARG A 360 33.27 18.38 16.70
C ARG A 360 33.49 19.91 16.87
N PRO A 361 34.49 20.36 17.66
CA PRO A 361 34.68 21.78 17.97
C PRO A 361 34.69 22.72 16.76
N GLU A 362 35.30 22.28 15.65
CA GLU A 362 35.39 23.03 14.40
C GLU A 362 34.03 23.27 13.73
N ASP A 363 33.07 22.38 13.93
CA ASP A 363 31.74 22.45 13.33
C ASP A 363 30.71 23.22 14.20
N ARG A 364 31.04 23.51 15.47
CA ARG A 364 30.11 24.15 16.42
C ARG A 364 29.69 25.56 16.01
N ASP A 365 30.53 26.24 15.23
CA ASP A 365 30.26 27.60 14.79
C ASP A 365 29.15 27.69 13.75
N PHE A 366 28.83 26.59 13.06
CA PHE A 366 27.69 26.49 12.14
C PHE A 366 26.35 26.33 12.87
N LEU A 367 26.37 26.12 14.19
CA LEU A 367 25.18 26.00 15.05
C LEU A 367 25.10 27.14 16.06
N ARG A 368 25.53 28.32 15.65
CA ARG A 368 25.38 29.54 16.45
C ARG A 368 23.93 30.00 16.45
N MET A 369 23.49 30.51 17.60
CA MET A 369 22.24 31.24 17.72
C MET A 369 22.47 32.58 18.40
N LEU A 370 21.59 33.51 18.08
CA LEU A 370 21.52 34.82 18.69
C LEU A 370 20.38 34.84 19.70
N TRP A 371 20.63 35.43 20.86
CA TRP A 371 19.59 35.65 21.85
C TRP A 371 19.73 37.02 22.51
N TRP A 372 18.62 37.60 22.95
CA TRP A 372 18.63 38.87 23.67
C TRP A 372 19.07 38.63 25.12
N ASN A 373 19.99 39.44 25.63
CA ASN A 373 20.34 39.40 27.03
C ASN A 373 19.07 39.69 27.87
N VAL A 374 18.75 38.79 28.79
CA VAL A 374 17.50 38.82 29.56
C VAL A 374 17.41 40.05 30.48
N LYS A 375 18.56 40.56 30.93
CA LYS A 375 18.67 41.73 31.82
C LYS A 375 18.74 43.04 31.04
N ASP A 376 19.35 43.03 29.86
CA ASP A 376 19.47 44.17 28.96
C ASP A 376 19.07 43.78 27.54
N ARG A 377 17.79 43.99 27.23
CA ARG A 377 17.19 43.61 25.93
C ARG A 377 17.72 44.41 24.74
N SER A 378 18.67 45.33 24.95
CA SER A 378 19.39 46.02 23.87
C SER A 378 20.68 45.31 23.44
N LYS A 379 21.15 44.32 24.22
CA LYS A 379 22.39 43.58 23.97
C LYS A 379 22.10 42.18 23.44
N LEU A 380 22.74 41.85 22.31
CA LEU A 380 22.73 40.50 21.74
C LEU A 380 23.83 39.62 22.35
N GLU A 381 23.48 38.38 22.65
CA GLU A 381 24.37 37.31 23.08
C GLU A 381 24.45 36.22 22.02
N PHE A 382 25.63 35.63 21.91
CA PHE A 382 25.95 34.59 20.94
C PHE A 382 26.12 33.27 21.67
N PHE A 383 25.27 32.31 21.34
CA PHE A 383 25.37 30.95 21.84
C PHE A 383 25.79 30.04 20.69
N ARG A 384 26.44 28.92 21.02
CA ARG A 384 26.75 27.87 20.05
C ARG A 384 26.40 26.52 20.65
N HIS A 385 25.81 25.65 19.86
CA HIS A 385 25.55 24.29 20.30
C HIS A 385 26.83 23.46 20.26
N CYS A 386 27.14 22.80 21.37
CA CYS A 386 28.23 21.83 21.45
C CYS A 386 27.78 20.40 21.17
N ARG A 387 26.48 20.20 20.92
CA ARG A 387 25.81 18.91 20.80
C ARG A 387 24.86 18.90 19.62
N VAL A 388 24.54 17.70 19.13
CA VAL A 388 23.57 17.55 18.04
C VAL A 388 22.20 18.06 18.51
N VAL A 389 21.59 18.91 17.70
CA VAL A 389 20.32 19.57 18.00
C VAL A 389 19.17 19.02 17.17
N PHE A 390 17.97 19.24 17.66
CA PHE A 390 16.75 19.01 16.90
C PHE A 390 16.61 20.05 15.78
N GLY A 391 16.13 19.62 14.62
CA GLY A 391 15.82 20.51 13.50
C GLY A 391 16.92 20.65 12.44
N VAL A 392 18.11 20.10 12.67
CA VAL A 392 19.12 19.93 11.62
C VAL A 392 18.82 18.63 10.86
N THR A 393 18.83 18.71 9.53
CA THR A 393 18.44 17.61 8.63
C THR A 393 19.31 16.37 8.78
N SER A 394 20.60 16.53 9.13
CA SER A 394 21.55 15.43 9.33
C SER A 394 21.49 14.80 10.73
N SER A 395 20.78 15.40 11.70
CA SER A 395 20.75 14.90 13.09
C SER A 395 20.20 13.47 13.23
N PRO A 396 19.09 13.07 12.56
CA PRO A 396 18.61 11.68 12.60
C PRO A 396 19.63 10.69 12.04
N PHE A 397 20.32 11.07 10.96
CA PHE A 397 21.40 10.26 10.37
C PHE A 397 22.54 10.05 11.37
N LEU A 398 23.06 11.14 11.96
CA LEU A 398 24.17 11.09 12.92
C LEU A 398 23.83 10.22 14.14
N LEU A 399 22.61 10.32 14.65
CA LEU A 399 22.13 9.49 15.75
C LEU A 399 22.09 8.00 15.38
N ASN A 400 21.44 7.67 14.27
CA ASN A 400 21.34 6.29 13.80
C ASN A 400 22.71 5.70 13.47
N ALA A 401 23.62 6.48 12.87
CA ALA A 401 24.98 6.07 12.55
C ALA A 401 25.79 5.80 13.83
N CYS A 402 25.67 6.64 14.86
CA CYS A 402 26.30 6.42 16.17
C CYS A 402 25.79 5.16 16.86
N ILE A 403 24.47 4.95 16.90
CA ILE A 403 23.87 3.75 17.52
C ILE A 403 24.37 2.50 16.78
N ARG A 404 24.35 2.49 15.44
CA ARG A 404 24.86 1.36 14.65
C ARG A 404 26.35 1.11 14.87
N HIS A 405 27.15 2.16 14.92
CA HIS A 405 28.59 2.06 15.19
C HIS A 405 28.85 1.47 16.58
N HIS A 406 28.14 1.97 17.61
CA HIS A 406 28.23 1.47 18.98
C HIS A 406 27.86 -0.02 19.07
N LEU A 407 26.73 -0.42 18.50
CA LEU A 407 26.26 -1.82 18.47
C LEU A 407 27.13 -2.74 17.59
N SER A 408 28.06 -2.19 16.80
CA SER A 408 28.99 -2.97 15.97
C SER A 408 30.39 -3.10 16.60
N SER A 409 30.59 -2.51 17.78
CA SER A 409 31.83 -2.68 18.57
C SER A 409 32.11 -4.15 18.86
N THR A 410 33.39 -4.53 18.87
CA THR A 410 33.86 -5.88 19.18
C THR A 410 33.47 -6.32 20.59
N GLU A 411 33.30 -5.38 21.51
CA GLU A 411 32.85 -5.62 22.90
C GLU A 411 31.47 -6.30 22.98
N TYR A 412 30.63 -6.13 21.94
CA TYR A 412 29.26 -6.68 21.91
C TYR A 412 29.08 -7.81 20.90
N GLN A 413 30.19 -8.39 20.40
CA GLN A 413 30.16 -9.57 19.51
C GLN A 413 30.15 -10.90 20.28
N LEU A 414 29.85 -10.87 21.58
CA LEU A 414 29.68 -12.06 22.41
C LEU A 414 28.40 -12.79 22.04
N GLU A 415 28.47 -14.13 21.97
CA GLU A 415 27.33 -15.00 21.59
C GLU A 415 26.11 -14.77 22.50
N SER A 416 26.34 -14.49 23.79
CA SER A 416 25.27 -14.21 24.78
C SER A 416 24.54 -12.88 24.57
N LEU A 417 25.17 -11.90 23.91
CA LEU A 417 24.59 -10.58 23.62
C LEU A 417 24.10 -10.44 22.18
N GLN A 418 24.48 -11.39 21.31
CA GLN A 418 24.25 -11.29 19.88
C GLN A 418 22.77 -11.15 19.52
N THR A 419 21.89 -11.92 20.18
CA THR A 419 20.44 -11.82 19.97
C THR A 419 19.90 -10.42 20.33
N THR A 420 20.34 -9.87 21.46
CA THR A 420 19.95 -8.53 21.92
C THR A 420 20.47 -7.44 20.98
N VAL A 421 21.74 -7.53 20.58
CA VAL A 421 22.36 -6.59 19.65
C VAL A 421 21.68 -6.61 18.27
N GLU A 422 21.30 -7.79 17.76
CA GLU A 422 20.57 -7.91 16.50
C GLU A 422 19.17 -7.29 16.59
N LYS A 423 18.46 -7.50 17.70
CA LYS A 423 17.17 -6.85 17.97
C LYS A 423 17.32 -5.33 18.04
N LEU A 424 18.35 -4.81 18.71
CA LEU A 424 18.63 -3.37 18.78
C LEU A 424 18.96 -2.78 17.40
N LYS A 425 19.84 -3.43 16.62
CA LYS A 425 20.21 -2.98 15.27
C LYS A 425 19.01 -2.84 14.33
N ARG A 426 18.00 -3.68 14.49
CA ARG A 426 16.79 -3.71 13.64
C ARG A 426 15.58 -2.98 14.25
N GLY A 427 15.64 -2.68 15.55
CA GLY A 427 14.53 -2.13 16.32
C GLY A 427 14.58 -0.63 16.54
N PHE A 428 15.72 0.03 16.32
CA PHE A 428 15.81 1.48 16.46
C PHE A 428 15.30 2.24 15.25
N TYR A 429 14.51 3.26 15.54
CA TYR A 429 14.09 4.30 14.63
C TYR A 429 14.32 5.66 15.27
N VAL A 430 15.42 6.31 14.87
CA VAL A 430 15.88 7.56 15.49
C VAL A 430 16.09 7.33 16.99
N ASP A 431 15.18 7.80 17.83
CA ASP A 431 15.19 7.70 19.29
C ASP A 431 14.26 6.62 19.86
N ASN A 432 13.40 6.01 19.04
CA ASN A 432 12.44 5.00 19.48
C ASN A 432 12.96 3.58 19.23
N LEU A 433 12.92 2.73 20.25
CA LEU A 433 13.13 1.30 20.15
C LEU A 433 11.78 0.60 20.00
N THR A 434 11.67 -0.31 19.05
CA THR A 434 10.48 -1.14 18.82
C THR A 434 10.91 -2.55 18.46
N THR A 435 10.54 -3.55 19.28
CA THR A 435 10.93 -4.95 19.09
C THR A 435 9.94 -5.90 19.78
N SER A 436 10.18 -7.21 19.73
CA SER A 436 9.41 -8.22 20.45
C SER A 436 10.28 -9.34 21.02
N VAL A 437 9.75 -10.05 22.00
CA VAL A 437 10.34 -11.21 22.69
C VAL A 437 9.28 -12.30 22.87
N GLU A 438 9.70 -13.55 23.10
CA GLU A 438 8.78 -14.70 23.18
C GLU A 438 8.34 -15.03 24.61
N SER A 439 9.09 -14.59 25.62
CA SER A 439 8.81 -14.91 27.02
C SER A 439 9.15 -13.76 27.98
N GLN A 440 8.56 -13.81 29.18
CA GLN A 440 8.83 -12.83 30.24
C GLN A 440 10.29 -12.92 30.73
N GLU A 441 10.90 -14.10 30.72
CA GLU A 441 12.31 -14.29 31.08
C GLU A 441 13.22 -13.61 30.06
N GLU A 442 12.94 -13.80 28.77
CA GLU A 442 13.65 -13.11 27.69
C GLU A 442 13.48 -11.59 27.77
N LEU A 443 12.30 -11.10 28.17
CA LEU A 443 12.05 -9.67 28.35
C LEU A 443 12.99 -9.05 29.40
N GLU A 444 13.10 -9.66 30.57
CA GLU A 444 13.92 -9.12 31.67
C GLU A 444 15.42 -9.20 31.35
N GLN A 445 15.85 -10.28 30.68
CA GLN A 445 17.21 -10.38 30.14
C GLN A 445 17.47 -9.29 29.10
N PHE A 446 16.55 -9.13 28.15
CA PHE A 446 16.65 -8.12 27.08
C PHE A 446 16.73 -6.71 27.65
N LYS A 447 15.87 -6.34 28.61
CA LYS A 447 15.91 -5.04 29.29
C LYS A 447 17.25 -4.80 29.97
N THR A 448 17.72 -5.77 30.75
CA THR A 448 18.98 -5.64 31.53
C THR A 448 20.17 -5.44 30.61
N GLN A 449 20.34 -6.32 29.61
CA GLN A 449 21.43 -6.24 28.65
C GLN A 449 21.36 -4.96 27.80
N THR A 450 20.15 -4.57 27.38
CA THR A 450 19.94 -3.36 26.57
C THR A 450 20.32 -2.10 27.35
N VAL A 451 19.94 -2.00 28.62
CA VAL A 451 20.30 -0.86 29.48
C VAL A 451 21.81 -0.78 29.67
N GLU A 452 22.49 -1.92 29.89
CA GLU A 452 23.94 -1.99 30.03
C GLU A 452 24.66 -1.52 28.76
N ILE A 453 24.30 -2.08 27.61
CA ILE A 453 24.88 -1.73 26.31
C ILE A 453 24.68 -0.24 26.04
N MET A 454 23.44 0.26 26.09
CA MET A 454 23.14 1.62 25.67
C MET A 454 23.71 2.68 26.65
N ASN A 455 23.76 2.39 27.96
CA ASN A 455 24.39 3.29 28.94
C ASN A 455 25.90 3.43 28.74
N ALA A 456 26.58 2.42 28.17
CA ALA A 456 28.00 2.52 27.83
C ALA A 456 28.29 3.57 26.74
N ALA A 457 27.27 4.07 26.04
CA ALA A 457 27.34 5.20 25.11
C ALA A 457 26.56 6.44 25.59
N SER A 458 26.17 6.49 26.87
CA SER A 458 25.32 7.53 27.45
C SER A 458 23.91 7.63 26.81
N PHE A 459 23.43 6.56 26.17
CA PHE A 459 22.06 6.47 25.66
C PHE A 459 21.13 5.85 26.72
N GLU A 460 20.66 6.70 27.63
CA GLU A 460 19.70 6.31 28.68
C GLU A 460 18.33 5.99 28.04
N LEU A 461 17.88 4.74 28.13
CA LEU A 461 16.56 4.30 27.71
C LEU A 461 15.53 4.48 28.82
N ARG A 462 14.36 5.02 28.49
CA ARG A 462 13.24 5.26 29.41
C ARG A 462 11.90 4.92 28.76
N CYS A 463 10.81 5.23 29.47
CA CYS A 463 9.41 5.00 29.07
C CYS A 463 9.16 3.59 28.52
N TRP A 464 9.72 2.57 29.18
CA TRP A 464 9.52 1.18 28.79
C TRP A 464 8.04 0.81 28.85
N ALA A 465 7.53 0.20 27.78
CA ALA A 465 6.23 -0.44 27.77
C ALA A 465 6.31 -1.79 27.07
N HIS A 466 5.54 -2.76 27.55
CA HIS A 466 5.50 -4.10 26.98
C HIS A 466 4.09 -4.72 27.10
N THR A 467 3.81 -5.72 26.28
CA THR A 467 2.55 -6.46 26.33
C THR A 467 2.31 -7.09 27.71
N GLY A 468 1.05 -7.13 28.15
CA GLY A 468 0.60 -7.83 29.34
C GLY A 468 0.63 -7.01 30.64
N VAL A 469 0.96 -5.71 30.58
CA VAL A 469 0.93 -4.81 31.74
C VAL A 469 -0.48 -4.26 31.93
N ARG A 470 -1.16 -4.70 33.00
CA ARG A 470 -2.50 -4.21 33.35
C ARG A 470 -2.45 -2.73 33.76
N TYR A 471 -3.49 -1.99 33.38
CA TYR A 471 -3.67 -0.57 33.73
C TYR A 471 -2.64 0.41 33.14
N GLN A 472 -1.89 0.00 32.11
CA GLN A 472 -1.02 0.91 31.39
C GLN A 472 -1.82 1.67 30.33
N GLU A 473 -1.70 3.01 30.30
CA GLU A 473 -2.35 3.82 29.26
C GLU A 473 -1.85 3.45 27.86
N SER A 474 -2.69 3.65 26.85
CA SER A 474 -2.34 3.36 25.46
C SER A 474 -1.13 4.18 25.00
N GLN A 475 -0.11 3.47 24.53
CA GLN A 475 1.15 4.04 24.11
C GLN A 475 1.09 4.48 22.64
N ASN A 476 1.97 5.42 22.27
CA ASN A 476 2.14 5.80 20.87
C ASN A 476 3.38 5.07 20.33
N VAL A 477 3.18 4.19 19.35
CA VAL A 477 4.26 3.45 18.68
C VAL A 477 4.39 3.97 17.26
N LEU A 478 5.43 4.78 17.04
CA LEU A 478 5.76 5.35 15.73
C LEU A 478 4.58 6.07 15.05
N GLY A 479 3.66 6.64 15.84
CA GLY A 479 2.47 7.37 15.38
C GLY A 479 1.16 6.59 15.43
N ILE A 480 1.18 5.26 15.64
CA ILE A 480 -0.01 4.43 15.85
C ILE A 480 -0.28 4.25 17.35
N LYS A 481 -1.54 4.14 17.77
CA LYS A 481 -1.88 3.81 19.16
C LYS A 481 -1.80 2.31 19.41
N TRP A 482 -1.22 1.95 20.55
CA TRP A 482 -1.08 0.57 21.00
C TRP A 482 -1.61 0.43 22.42
N ASP A 483 -2.49 -0.54 22.63
CA ASP A 483 -2.93 -0.98 23.95
C ASP A 483 -2.06 -2.14 24.44
N PRO A 484 -1.21 -1.96 25.46
CA PRO A 484 -0.34 -3.02 25.97
C PRO A 484 -1.10 -4.14 26.70
N GLU A 485 -2.32 -3.90 27.19
CA GLU A 485 -3.09 -4.89 27.94
C GLU A 485 -3.78 -5.87 27.00
N THR A 486 -4.45 -5.37 25.96
CA THR A 486 -5.11 -6.20 24.94
C THR A 486 -4.18 -6.60 23.79
N ASP A 487 -3.01 -5.97 23.70
CA ASP A 487 -2.08 -6.09 22.58
C ASP A 487 -2.71 -5.71 21.23
N GLU A 488 -3.50 -4.64 21.21
CA GLU A 488 -4.19 -4.15 20.02
C GLU A 488 -3.54 -2.87 19.49
N LEU A 489 -3.20 -2.87 18.19
CA LEU A 489 -2.82 -1.65 17.46
C LEU A 489 -4.06 -1.06 16.80
N TYR A 490 -4.27 0.25 16.95
CA TYR A 490 -5.42 0.92 16.38
C TYR A 490 -5.10 2.35 15.94
N CYS A 491 -5.80 2.79 14.89
CA CYS A 491 -5.82 4.18 14.46
C CYS A 491 -6.94 4.91 15.18
N VAL A 492 -6.66 6.14 15.58
CA VAL A 492 -7.70 7.02 16.10
C VAL A 492 -8.51 7.50 14.92
N SER A 493 -9.78 7.09 14.86
CA SER A 493 -10.70 7.62 13.86
C SER A 493 -10.94 9.10 14.14
N PRO A 494 -10.82 9.99 13.14
CA PRO A 494 -11.24 11.37 13.30
C PRO A 494 -12.73 11.37 13.65
N GLN A 495 -13.09 11.97 14.78
CA GLN A 495 -14.50 12.19 15.11
C GLN A 495 -15.03 13.27 14.19
N VAL A 496 -15.68 12.85 13.10
CA VAL A 496 -16.31 13.77 12.15
C VAL A 496 -17.80 13.58 12.22
N ASP A 497 -18.48 14.54 12.84
CA ASP A 497 -19.93 14.62 12.82
C ASP A 497 -20.35 15.27 11.50
N ILE A 498 -20.53 14.47 10.46
CA ILE A 498 -21.10 14.94 9.19
C ILE A 498 -22.60 14.69 9.26
N GLY A 499 -23.36 15.73 9.61
CA GLY A 499 -24.82 15.65 9.62
C GLY A 499 -25.36 15.23 8.26
N PHE A 500 -26.40 14.38 8.24
CA PHE A 500 -27.14 14.02 7.03
C PHE A 500 -27.65 15.31 6.35
N GLY A 501 -27.01 15.72 5.25
CA GLY A 501 -27.38 16.90 4.47
C GLY A 501 -26.33 18.01 4.37
N GLU A 502 -25.18 17.93 5.06
CA GLU A 502 -24.09 18.87 4.83
C GLU A 502 -23.45 18.67 3.45
N ILE A 503 -23.27 19.75 2.70
CA ILE A 503 -22.48 19.75 1.46
C ILE A 503 -21.01 19.56 1.82
N VAL A 504 -20.50 18.34 1.65
CA VAL A 504 -19.10 18.01 1.96
C VAL A 504 -18.20 18.51 0.83
N SER A 505 -17.35 19.48 1.13
CA SER A 505 -16.34 19.96 0.17
C SER A 505 -15.22 18.93 -0.02
N LYS A 506 -14.62 18.91 -1.21
CA LYS A 506 -13.43 18.09 -1.52
C LYS A 506 -12.28 18.31 -0.52
N ARG A 507 -12.11 19.55 -0.04
CA ARG A 507 -11.11 19.90 0.97
C ARG A 507 -11.41 19.26 2.33
N LYS A 508 -12.69 19.22 2.73
CA LYS A 508 -13.12 18.58 3.99
C LYS A 508 -12.91 17.06 3.92
N LEU A 509 -13.26 16.41 2.81
CA LEU A 509 -12.94 15.00 2.56
C LEU A 509 -11.42 14.72 2.64
N LEU A 510 -10.60 15.47 1.90
CA LEU A 510 -9.14 15.33 1.94
C LEU A 510 -8.54 15.52 3.34
N SER A 511 -9.05 16.49 4.10
CA SER A 511 -8.61 16.73 5.47
C SER A 511 -8.92 15.55 6.40
N ILE A 512 -10.08 14.90 6.21
CA ILE A 512 -10.49 13.75 7.02
C ILE A 512 -9.60 12.54 6.68
N PHE A 513 -9.37 12.25 5.40
CA PHE A 513 -8.51 11.13 5.00
C PHE A 513 -7.07 11.31 5.45
N ASN A 514 -6.50 12.50 5.25
CA ASN A 514 -5.12 12.77 5.66
C ASN A 514 -4.94 12.85 7.18
N SER A 515 -6.02 12.96 7.95
CA SER A 515 -5.96 12.89 9.42
C SER A 515 -5.83 11.47 9.95
N ILE A 516 -6.15 10.46 9.14
CA ILE A 516 -5.94 9.05 9.49
C ILE A 516 -4.48 8.73 9.22
N TYR A 517 -3.66 8.70 10.27
CA TYR A 517 -2.30 8.23 10.16
C TYR A 517 -2.23 6.71 10.23
N ASP A 518 -1.90 6.08 9.11
CA ASP A 518 -1.85 4.63 8.95
C ASP A 518 -0.65 4.20 8.09
N PRO A 519 0.54 4.11 8.68
CA PRO A 519 1.77 3.78 7.95
C PRO A 519 1.85 2.31 7.48
N ILE A 520 0.96 1.42 7.94
CA ILE A 520 0.90 0.01 7.51
C ILE A 520 -0.30 -0.27 6.59
N CYS A 521 -1.05 0.77 6.23
CA CYS A 521 -2.16 0.71 5.28
C CYS A 521 -3.29 -0.28 5.69
N PHE A 522 -3.54 -0.48 7.00
CA PHE A 522 -4.60 -1.38 7.45
C PHE A 522 -6.01 -0.79 7.30
N THR A 523 -6.15 0.54 7.30
CA THR A 523 -7.37 1.31 7.04
C THR A 523 -7.65 1.48 5.56
N SER A 524 -6.69 1.11 4.69
CA SER A 524 -6.81 1.20 3.22
C SER A 524 -8.10 0.62 2.65
N PRO A 525 -8.65 -0.52 3.13
CA PRO A 525 -9.95 -1.01 2.64
C PRO A 525 -11.10 0.00 2.80
N ALA A 526 -11.07 0.82 3.85
CA ALA A 526 -12.07 1.86 4.11
C ALA A 526 -11.72 3.20 3.45
N THR A 527 -10.43 3.53 3.34
CA THR A 527 -9.96 4.82 2.79
C THR A 527 -9.70 4.80 1.28
N LEU A 528 -9.59 3.62 0.65
CA LEU A 528 -9.34 3.47 -0.79
C LEU A 528 -10.47 4.02 -1.65
N LEU A 529 -11.72 3.65 -1.36
CA LEU A 529 -12.86 4.08 -2.18
C LEU A 529 -13.03 5.62 -2.17
N PRO A 530 -12.94 6.30 -1.02
CA PRO A 530 -12.89 7.76 -1.01
C PRO A 530 -11.65 8.37 -1.65
N THR A 531 -10.48 7.75 -1.52
CA THR A 531 -9.24 8.23 -2.18
C THR A 531 -9.38 8.18 -3.70
N LEU A 532 -9.98 7.11 -4.23
CA LEU A 532 -10.32 6.97 -5.65
C LEU A 532 -11.36 8.00 -6.10
N LEU A 533 -12.37 8.31 -5.28
CA LEU A 533 -13.34 9.37 -5.57
C LEU A 533 -12.68 10.75 -5.70
N VAL A 534 -11.73 11.07 -4.82
CA VAL A 534 -10.94 12.31 -4.88
C VAL A 534 -10.05 12.32 -6.13
N MET A 535 -9.35 11.22 -6.43
CA MET A 535 -8.49 11.08 -7.61
C MET A 535 -9.28 11.19 -8.92
N LEU A 536 -10.44 10.52 -9.02
CA LEU A 536 -11.30 10.55 -10.21
C LEU A 536 -11.90 11.94 -10.47
N THR A 537 -12.24 12.69 -9.41
CA THR A 537 -12.67 14.10 -9.54
C THR A 537 -11.51 15.03 -9.93
N VAL A 538 -10.28 14.77 -9.49
CA VAL A 538 -9.08 15.49 -10.01
C VAL A 538 -8.88 15.18 -11.50
N CYS A 539 -8.91 13.91 -11.90
CA CYS A 539 -8.65 13.48 -13.28
C CYS A 539 -9.71 13.99 -14.28
N THR A 540 -10.97 14.09 -13.88
CA THR A 540 -12.02 14.70 -14.71
C THR A 540 -11.79 16.20 -14.90
N LEU A 541 -11.42 16.93 -13.83
CA LEU A 541 -11.09 18.36 -13.91
C LEU A 541 -9.84 18.64 -14.77
N ILE A 542 -8.79 17.83 -14.65
CA ILE A 542 -7.58 17.93 -15.46
C ILE A 542 -7.88 17.61 -16.94
N ARG A 543 -8.68 16.57 -17.22
CA ARG A 543 -9.13 16.29 -18.60
C ARG A 543 -9.94 17.44 -19.17
N THR A 544 -10.89 18.02 -18.42
CA THR A 544 -11.63 19.18 -18.91
C THR A 544 -10.75 20.42 -19.09
N SER A 545 -9.78 20.67 -18.20
CA SER A 545 -8.91 21.87 -18.29
C SER A 545 -7.88 21.75 -19.43
N ILE A 546 -7.33 20.55 -19.66
CA ILE A 546 -6.45 20.26 -20.80
C ILE A 546 -7.24 20.29 -22.11
N LEU A 547 -8.46 19.74 -22.16
CA LEU A 547 -9.32 19.82 -23.33
C LEU A 547 -9.74 21.28 -23.62
N TYR A 548 -10.04 22.07 -22.58
CA TYR A 548 -10.38 23.50 -22.71
C TYR A 548 -9.19 24.32 -23.21
N LYS A 549 -7.97 24.07 -22.71
CA LYS A 549 -6.74 24.68 -23.23
C LYS A 549 -6.42 24.24 -24.66
N LEU A 550 -6.61 22.97 -25.01
CA LEU A 550 -6.40 22.47 -26.38
C LEU A 550 -7.44 23.01 -27.38
N ILE A 551 -8.68 23.22 -26.94
CA ILE A 551 -9.75 23.81 -27.76
C ILE A 551 -9.51 25.31 -27.96
N HIS A 552 -9.03 26.03 -26.95
CA HIS A 552 -8.68 27.45 -27.09
C HIS A 552 -7.38 27.69 -27.89
N MET A 553 -6.36 26.84 -27.73
CA MET A 553 -5.13 26.89 -28.55
C MET A 553 -5.37 26.62 -30.04
N ARG A 554 -6.48 25.96 -30.41
CA ARG A 554 -6.89 25.78 -31.81
C ARG A 554 -7.63 26.98 -32.41
N LYS A 555 -8.20 27.88 -31.59
CA LYS A 555 -8.87 29.09 -32.10
C LYS A 555 -7.91 30.23 -32.39
N ASP A 556 -6.79 30.29 -31.68
CA ASP A 556 -5.82 31.40 -31.84
C ASP A 556 -4.81 31.19 -32.99
N ASN A 557 -4.79 30.01 -33.63
CA ASN A 557 -3.93 29.70 -34.79
C ASN A 557 -4.67 29.74 -36.15
N CYS A 558 -5.85 30.37 -36.23
CA CYS A 558 -6.59 30.59 -37.49
C CYS A 558 -6.83 32.07 -37.82
N ARG A 559 -5.97 32.98 -37.35
CA ARG A 559 -5.86 34.33 -37.93
C ARG A 559 -4.39 34.69 -38.15
N LEU A 560 -4.10 34.88 -39.44
CA LEU A 560 -2.85 35.29 -40.11
C LEU A 560 -1.78 34.21 -40.24
#